data_AF-A0A1S0TG57-F1
#
_entry.id   AF-A0A1S0TG57-F1
#
_cell.length_a   1.000
_cell.length_b   1.000
_cell.length_c   1.000
_cell.angle_alpha   90.00
_cell.angle_beta   90.00
_cell.angle_gamma   90.00
#
_symmetry.space_group_name_H-M   'P 1'
#
loop_
_entity.id
_entity.type
_entity.pdbx_description
1 polymer ?
#
loop_
_entity_poly.entity_id
_entity_poly.type
_entity_poly.pdbx_seq_one_letter_code
_entity_poly.pdbx_strand_id
1 'polypeptide(L)'
;MHGIHKGTENGTTFQVECIDSKGEHHIADSWWIDGHRFNKTCLPSGRIEIVNCISKDGIRIPLNKEIIIDGTKHICETTADGRIRFASLPHHSTINNSNE
;
A
#
# COMPACT_ATOMS: atom_id res chain seq x y z
N MET A 1 -13.51 3.06 -10.77
CA MET A 1 -12.50 4.13 -10.94
C MET A 1 -13.18 5.41 -10.50
N HIS A 2 -12.78 6.03 -9.38
CA HIS A 2 -13.44 7.24 -8.86
C HIS A 2 -12.38 8.29 -8.52
N GLY A 3 -12.00 9.11 -9.51
CA GLY A 3 -11.32 10.38 -9.28
C GLY A 3 -12.34 11.50 -9.48
N ILE A 4 -12.43 12.45 -8.53
CA ILE A 4 -13.33 13.60 -8.67
C ILE A 4 -12.56 14.73 -9.33
N HIS A 5 -12.94 15.08 -10.56
CA HIS A 5 -12.49 16.31 -11.21
C HIS A 5 -13.40 17.45 -10.75
N LYS A 6 -12.99 18.22 -9.74
CA LYS A 6 -13.66 19.49 -9.41
C LYS A 6 -13.09 20.58 -10.31
N GLY A 7 -13.90 21.05 -11.25
CA GLY A 7 -13.58 22.23 -12.05
C GLY A 7 -14.31 23.46 -11.57
N THR A 8 -13.57 24.54 -11.33
CA THR A 8 -14.13 25.89 -11.24
C THR A 8 -13.34 26.79 -12.19
N GLU A 9 -14.05 27.37 -13.14
CA GLU A 9 -13.55 28.29 -14.16
C GLU A 9 -13.36 29.68 -13.55
N ASN A 10 -12.09 30.09 -13.39
CA ASN A 10 -11.54 31.47 -13.35
C ASN A 10 -10.19 31.46 -12.61
N GLY A 11 -9.11 31.15 -13.33
CA GLY A 11 -7.73 31.37 -12.84
C GLY A 11 -7.25 30.48 -11.66
N THR A 12 -8.05 29.52 -11.21
CA THR A 12 -7.69 28.56 -10.17
C THR A 12 -7.01 27.33 -10.76
N THR A 13 -5.81 27.01 -10.28
CA THR A 13 -5.13 25.73 -10.51
C THR A 13 -6.09 24.57 -10.19
N PHE A 14 -6.40 23.72 -11.17
CA PHE A 14 -7.16 22.48 -10.93
C PHE A 14 -6.28 21.56 -10.10
N GLN A 15 -6.53 21.48 -8.79
CA GLN A 15 -5.79 20.58 -7.92
C GLN A 15 -6.48 19.21 -7.88
N VAL A 16 -5.77 18.20 -8.37
CA VAL A 16 -6.21 16.81 -8.28
C VAL A 16 -6.05 16.33 -6.85
N GLU A 17 -7.07 15.66 -6.33
CA GLU A 17 -7.10 15.12 -4.97
C GLU A 17 -7.59 13.68 -4.96
N CYS A 18 -7.12 12.93 -3.97
CA CYS A 18 -7.58 11.60 -3.64
C CYS A 18 -8.33 11.62 -2.31
N ILE A 19 -9.32 10.75 -2.16
CA ILE A 19 -10.09 10.60 -0.93
C ILE A 19 -9.78 9.25 -0.31
N ASP A 20 -9.43 9.22 0.97
CA ASP A 20 -9.12 7.99 1.68
C ASP A 20 -10.37 7.27 2.25
N SER A 21 -10.14 6.18 3.00
CA SER A 21 -11.24 5.38 3.57
C SER A 21 -12.06 6.11 4.64
N LYS A 22 -11.53 7.21 5.20
CA LYS A 22 -12.19 8.06 6.19
C LYS A 22 -12.87 9.28 5.56
N GLY A 23 -12.69 9.49 4.25
CA GLY A 23 -13.18 10.67 3.56
C GLY A 23 -12.22 11.85 3.62
N GLU A 24 -10.98 11.69 4.09
CA GLU A 24 -9.99 12.76 4.12
C GLU A 24 -9.41 13.00 2.73
N HIS A 25 -9.22 14.28 2.39
CA HIS A 25 -8.70 14.72 1.10
C HIS A 25 -7.17 14.81 1.15
N HIS A 26 -6.52 14.22 0.14
CA HIS A 26 -5.08 14.18 -0.03
C HIS A 26 -4.73 14.78 -1.39
N ILE A 27 -3.84 15.77 -1.41
CA ILE A 27 -3.40 16.43 -2.65
C ILE A 27 -2.62 15.45 -3.54
N ALA A 28 -2.62 15.67 -4.85
CA ALA A 28 -1.71 14.96 -5.76
C ALA A 28 -0.26 15.01 -5.26
N ASP A 29 0.48 13.94 -5.51
CA ASP A 29 1.86 13.68 -5.09
C ASP A 29 2.07 13.54 -3.56
N SER A 30 1.00 13.54 -2.77
CA SER A 30 1.05 13.23 -1.34
C SER A 30 0.88 11.73 -1.04
N TRP A 31 1.24 11.35 0.18
CA TRP A 31 1.10 9.99 0.68
C TRP A 31 0.52 9.98 2.10
N TRP A 32 -0.15 8.89 2.46
CA TRP A 32 -0.72 8.69 3.78
C TRP A 32 -0.77 7.20 4.16
N ILE A 33 -1.00 6.93 5.44
CA ILE A 33 -1.20 5.58 5.95
C ILE A 33 -2.70 5.36 6.19
N ASP A 34 -3.27 4.41 5.46
CA ASP A 34 -4.67 4.03 5.60
C ASP A 34 -4.82 2.77 6.45
N GLY A 35 -5.71 2.82 7.43
CA GLY A 35 -6.01 1.71 8.36
C GLY A 35 -4.79 1.14 9.11
N HIS A 36 -3.74 1.95 9.34
CA HIS A 36 -2.44 1.52 9.90
C HIS A 36 -1.76 0.38 9.12
N ARG A 37 -2.20 0.12 7.87
CA ARG A 37 -1.81 -1.08 7.12
C ARG A 37 -1.23 -0.76 5.77
N PHE A 38 -1.77 0.24 5.08
CA PHE A 38 -1.43 0.49 3.68
C PHE A 38 -0.85 1.88 3.53
N ASN A 39 0.40 1.96 3.08
CA ASN A 39 0.98 3.22 2.64
C ASN A 39 0.48 3.50 1.22
N LYS A 40 -0.28 4.58 1.06
CA LYS A 40 -0.93 4.98 -0.18
C LYS A 40 -0.33 6.27 -0.71
N THR A 41 -0.30 6.41 -2.03
CA THR A 41 0.13 7.63 -2.72
C THR A 41 -0.98 8.08 -3.66
N CYS A 42 -1.29 9.38 -3.64
CA CYS A 42 -2.15 10.01 -4.63
C CYS A 42 -1.31 10.44 -5.82
N LEU A 43 -1.48 9.77 -6.96
CA LEU A 43 -0.77 10.16 -8.18
C LEU A 43 -1.35 11.45 -8.78
N PRO A 44 -0.60 12.18 -9.63
CA PRO A 44 -1.09 13.35 -10.37
C PRO A 44 -2.38 13.11 -11.16
N SER A 45 -2.66 11.86 -11.53
CA SER A 45 -3.87 11.45 -12.24
C SER A 45 -5.09 11.27 -11.32
N GLY A 46 -4.97 11.46 -10.01
CA GLY A 46 -6.02 11.20 -9.02
C GLY A 46 -6.22 9.72 -8.73
N ARG A 47 -5.27 8.88 -9.15
CA ARG A 47 -5.26 7.45 -8.86
C ARG A 47 -4.51 7.20 -7.56
N ILE A 48 -5.10 6.37 -6.71
CA ILE A 48 -4.49 5.90 -5.47
C ILE A 48 -3.70 4.63 -5.79
N GLU A 49 -2.42 4.61 -5.43
CA GLU A 49 -1.59 3.39 -5.44
C GLU A 49 -1.16 3.01 -4.03
N ILE A 50 -0.99 1.71 -3.79
CA ILE A 50 -0.43 1.19 -2.54
C ILE A 50 1.04 0.88 -2.79
N VAL A 51 1.94 1.49 -2.03
CA VAL A 51 3.39 1.35 -2.20
C VAL A 51 3.93 0.21 -1.35
N ASN A 52 3.43 0.09 -0.13
CA ASN A 52 3.84 -0.95 0.81
C ASN A 52 2.74 -1.23 1.85
N CYS A 53 2.78 -2.43 2.41
CA CYS A 53 2.05 -2.77 3.62
C CYS A 53 2.89 -2.43 4.86
N ILE A 54 2.24 -2.26 6.02
CA ILE A 54 2.88 -1.97 7.31
C ILE A 54 2.54 -3.10 8.28
N SER A 55 3.55 -3.70 8.92
CA SER A 55 3.36 -4.70 9.98
C SER A 55 2.87 -4.04 11.28
N LYS A 56 2.48 -4.84 12.28
CA LYS A 56 2.11 -4.28 13.61
C LYS A 56 3.29 -3.52 14.25
N ASP A 57 4.50 -3.95 13.96
CA ASP A 57 5.75 -3.38 14.49
C ASP A 57 6.28 -2.23 13.62
N GLY A 58 5.50 -1.75 12.65
CA GLY A 58 5.85 -0.62 11.80
C GLY A 58 6.77 -0.95 10.62
N ILE A 59 7.09 -2.23 10.39
CA ILE A 59 7.94 -2.65 9.28
C ILE A 59 7.21 -2.44 7.96
N ARG A 60 7.90 -1.90 6.95
CA ARG A 60 7.37 -1.67 5.60
C ARG A 60 7.68 -2.85 4.69
N ILE A 61 6.64 -3.51 4.19
CA ILE A 61 6.73 -4.62 3.24
C ILE A 61 6.36 -4.07 1.86
N PRO A 62 7.30 -3.95 0.89
CA PRO A 62 6.99 -3.43 -0.43
C PRO A 62 5.90 -4.23 -1.14
N LEU A 63 5.09 -3.57 -1.96
CA LEU A 63 4.03 -4.25 -2.72
C LEU A 63 4.64 -5.32 -3.65
N ASN A 64 3.97 -6.48 -3.71
CA ASN A 64 4.37 -7.68 -4.46
C ASN A 64 5.73 -8.24 -4.02
N LYS A 65 6.09 -8.06 -2.75
CA LYS A 65 7.30 -8.60 -2.13
C LYS A 65 6.98 -9.32 -0.83
N GLU A 66 7.94 -10.13 -0.43
CA GLU A 66 7.98 -10.81 0.85
C GLU A 66 9.30 -10.49 1.56
N ILE A 67 9.23 -10.42 2.89
CA ILE A 67 10.40 -10.25 3.75
C ILE A 67 10.30 -11.23 4.92
N ILE A 68 11.44 -11.72 5.40
CA ILE A 68 11.51 -12.61 6.56
C ILE A 68 12.23 -11.87 7.67
N ILE A 69 11.57 -11.73 8.82
CA ILE A 69 12.09 -11.06 10.02
C ILE A 69 11.73 -11.93 11.22
N ASP A 70 12.71 -12.25 12.05
CA ASP A 70 12.55 -13.05 13.27
C ASP A 70 11.78 -14.36 13.05
N GLY A 71 12.10 -15.06 11.96
CA GLY A 71 11.44 -16.32 11.60
C GLY A 71 9.97 -16.15 11.18
N THR A 72 9.51 -14.94 10.90
CA THR A 72 8.17 -14.65 10.36
C THR A 72 8.29 -14.11 8.94
N LYS A 73 7.59 -14.75 8.01
CA LYS A 73 7.44 -14.29 6.63
C LYS A 73 6.28 -13.32 6.55
N HIS A 74 6.57 -12.09 6.14
CA HIS A 74 5.58 -11.07 5.83
C HIS A 74 5.42 -10.92 4.33
N ILE A 75 4.18 -10.90 3.85
CA ILE A 75 3.83 -10.81 2.43
C ILE A 75 2.90 -9.62 2.23
N CYS A 76 3.20 -8.78 1.24
CA CYS A 76 2.32 -7.74 0.75
C CYS A 76 2.13 -7.97 -0.75
N GLU A 77 0.94 -8.32 -1.20
CA GLU A 77 0.70 -8.69 -2.60
C GLU A 77 -0.60 -8.12 -3.15
N THR A 78 -0.60 -7.93 -4.46
CA THR A 78 -1.82 -7.75 -5.25
C THR A 78 -2.35 -9.13 -5.61
N THR A 79 -3.55 -9.46 -5.14
CA THR A 79 -4.22 -10.71 -5.47
C THR A 79 -4.73 -10.69 -6.92
N ALA A 80 -5.07 -11.85 -7.47
CA ALA A 80 -5.51 -11.98 -8.86
C ALA A 80 -6.79 -11.17 -9.19
N ASP A 81 -7.63 -10.90 -8.18
CA ASP A 81 -8.82 -10.06 -8.28
C ASP A 81 -8.53 -8.55 -8.09
N GLY A 82 -7.25 -8.17 -8.00
CA GLY A 82 -6.79 -6.78 -7.90
C GLY A 82 -6.88 -6.18 -6.49
N ARG A 83 -7.18 -6.97 -5.45
CA ARG A 83 -7.14 -6.52 -4.06
C ARG A 83 -5.71 -6.55 -3.51
N ILE A 84 -5.44 -5.78 -2.46
CA ILE A 84 -4.16 -5.87 -1.75
C ILE A 84 -4.34 -6.73 -0.50
N ARG A 85 -3.47 -7.74 -0.34
CA ARG A 85 -3.44 -8.63 0.81
C ARG A 85 -2.13 -8.47 1.57
N PHE A 86 -2.25 -8.36 2.88
CA PHE A 86 -1.14 -8.50 3.82
C PHE A 86 -1.28 -9.82 4.60
N ALA A 87 -0.18 -10.54 4.77
CA ALA A 87 -0.14 -11.69 5.67
C ALA A 87 1.20 -11.82 6.39
N SER A 88 1.14 -12.37 7.60
CA SER A 88 2.30 -12.78 8.39
C SER A 88 2.14 -14.26 8.72
N LEU A 89 3.14 -15.07 8.39
CA LEU A 89 3.12 -16.51 8.62
C LEU A 89 4.47 -16.95 9.22
N PRO A 90 4.49 -17.94 10.13
CA PRO A 90 5.74 -18.55 10.57
C PRO A 90 6.55 -19.06 9.38
N HIS A 91 7.83 -18.71 9.33
CA HIS A 91 8.78 -19.21 8.35
C HIS A 91 9.70 -20.22 9.03
N HIS A 92 9.28 -21.48 9.01
CA HIS A 92 10.18 -22.58 9.32
C HIS A 92 11.06 -22.82 8.11
N SER A 93 12.29 -22.31 8.14
CA SER A 93 13.31 -22.75 7.19
C SER A 93 13.54 -24.24 7.42
N THR A 94 13.12 -25.08 6.47
CA THR A 94 13.53 -26.49 6.45
C THR A 94 15.04 -26.53 6.34
N ILE A 95 15.72 -26.83 7.45
CA ILE A 95 17.12 -27.21 7.46
C ILE A 95 17.18 -28.56 6.72
N ASN A 96 17.48 -28.51 5.42
CA ASN A 96 17.90 -29.70 4.69
C ASN A 96 19.31 -30.03 5.17
N ASN A 97 19.40 -30.83 6.22
CA ASN A 97 20.64 -31.46 6.62
C ASN A 97 20.91 -32.59 5.62
N SER A 98 21.47 -32.25 4.46
CA SER A 98 21.99 -33.22 3.50
C SER A 98 23.31 -33.78 4.05
N ASN A 99 23.20 -34.67 5.05
CA ASN A 99 24.28 -35.57 5.43
C ASN A 99 23.90 -36.97 4.95
N GLU A 100 24.36 -37.30 3.74
CA GLU A 100 24.71 -38.68 3.37
C GLU A 100 26.03 -38.66 2.60
#